data_AF-A0A0K2RF76-F1
#
_entry.id   AF-A0A0K2RF76-F1
#
_cell.length_a   1.000
_cell.length_b   1.000
_cell.length_c   1.000
_cell.angle_alpha   90.00
_cell.angle_beta   90.00
_cell.angle_gamma   90.00
#
_symmetry.space_group_name_H-M   'P 1'
#
loop_
_entity.id
_entity.type
_entity.pdbx_description
1 polymer ?
#
loop_
_entity_poly.entity_id
_entity_poly.type
_entity_poly.pdbx_seq_one_letter_code
_entity_poly.pdbx_strand_id
1 'polypeptide(L)'
;MALGGNPIFNGKNFRGATQAPPVPSYTHGQPQYGQPAWAAQPPMTSDQLQEMYNQPAAGPAETGRMTFDDVIVKTAACLAVLLLGAAVTLFVAPGTANLLMIVGALGGFALGMVNSFKKQPSPALILTYAGLEGLFLGGLTRLLDGMFPGVGLQAVIGTLAVFGVTLALFKSGKVRATPRLFASS
;
A
#
# COMPACT_ATOMS: atom_id res chain seq x y z
N MET A 1 -18.21 48.74 -26.30
CA MET A 1 -18.02 48.09 -24.99
C MET A 1 -18.73 46.74 -25.03
N ALA A 2 -18.01 45.66 -25.33
CA ALA A 2 -18.61 44.33 -25.47
C ALA A 2 -18.58 43.60 -24.12
N LEU A 3 -19.77 43.36 -23.57
CA LEU A 3 -20.05 42.42 -22.49
C LEU A 3 -19.74 40.99 -22.97
N GLY A 4 -18.60 40.44 -22.57
CA GLY A 4 -18.20 39.06 -22.86
C GLY A 4 -17.96 38.27 -21.58
N GLY A 5 -19.03 37.97 -20.83
CA GLY A 5 -18.96 37.15 -19.62
C GLY A 5 -18.78 35.67 -20.01
N ASN A 6 -17.57 35.15 -19.87
CA ASN A 6 -17.22 33.77 -20.21
C ASN A 6 -18.15 32.77 -19.46
N PRO A 7 -18.86 31.87 -20.15
CA PRO A 7 -19.85 30.98 -19.54
C PRO A 7 -19.26 29.95 -18.57
N ILE A 8 -17.95 29.70 -18.65
CA ILE A 8 -17.20 28.87 -17.69
C ILE A 8 -17.37 29.37 -16.25
N PHE A 9 -17.46 30.69 -16.03
CA PHE A 9 -17.57 31.25 -14.69
C PHE A 9 -19.00 31.27 -14.14
N ASN A 10 -20.00 30.88 -14.94
CA ASN A 10 -21.41 30.90 -14.54
C ASN A 10 -21.93 29.51 -14.11
N GLY A 11 -21.07 28.49 -14.03
CA GLY A 11 -21.44 27.14 -13.59
C GLY A 11 -21.61 27.02 -12.07
N LYS A 12 -22.60 26.25 -11.62
CA LYS A 12 -22.82 25.92 -10.19
C LYS A 12 -21.58 25.30 -9.53
N ASN A 13 -20.79 24.56 -10.32
CA ASN A 13 -19.55 23.92 -9.90
C ASN A 13 -18.42 24.91 -9.59
N PHE A 14 -18.38 26.06 -10.27
CA PHE A 14 -17.37 27.11 -10.03
C PHE A 14 -17.76 28.02 -8.88
N ARG A 15 -19.06 28.30 -8.72
CA ARG A 15 -19.57 29.03 -7.55
C ARG A 15 -19.28 28.30 -6.23
N GLY A 16 -19.22 26.97 -6.24
CA GLY A 16 -18.80 26.17 -5.09
C GLY A 16 -17.28 26.18 -4.84
N ALA A 17 -16.46 26.42 -5.86
CA ALA A 17 -15.00 26.43 -5.74
C ALA A 17 -14.43 27.81 -5.33
N THR A 18 -15.17 28.90 -5.56
CA THR A 18 -14.81 30.25 -5.08
C THR A 18 -15.50 30.64 -3.77
N GLN A 19 -16.28 29.74 -3.17
CA GLN A 19 -16.79 29.93 -1.83
C GLN A 19 -15.66 29.66 -0.84
N ALA A 20 -14.92 30.71 -0.51
CA ALA A 20 -13.96 30.69 0.59
C ALA A 20 -14.66 30.14 1.85
N PRO A 21 -13.97 29.32 2.67
CA PRO A 21 -14.55 28.80 3.90
C PRO A 21 -15.10 29.99 4.72
N PRO A 22 -16.35 29.92 5.21
CA PRO A 22 -16.95 31.01 5.95
C PRO A 22 -16.10 31.27 7.20
N VAL A 23 -15.42 32.42 7.21
CA VAL A 23 -14.75 32.93 8.41
C VAL A 23 -15.84 33.24 9.45
N PRO A 24 -15.77 32.70 10.67
CA PRO A 24 -16.78 32.98 11.69
C PRO A 24 -16.76 34.46 12.07
N SER A 25 -17.75 35.21 11.62
CA SER A 25 -18.03 36.56 12.10
C SER A 25 -18.72 36.46 13.46
N TYR A 26 -18.03 36.86 14.52
CA TYR A 26 -18.57 36.96 15.87
C TYR A 26 -19.49 38.19 15.96
N THR A 27 -20.81 37.96 15.90
CA THR A 27 -21.83 38.98 16.16
C THR A 27 -22.52 38.67 17.49
N HIS A 28 -22.05 39.32 18.54
CA HIS A 28 -22.72 39.54 19.82
C HIS A 28 -24.08 40.23 19.63
N GLY A 29 -25.19 39.58 20.05
CA GLY A 29 -26.51 40.20 20.16
C GLY A 29 -27.69 39.23 20.31
N GLN A 30 -28.17 39.05 21.55
CA GLN A 30 -29.54 38.81 22.10
C GLN A 30 -30.67 38.09 21.28
N PRO A 31 -31.64 37.41 21.93
CA PRO A 31 -32.35 36.23 21.42
C PRO A 31 -33.61 36.53 20.58
N GLN A 32 -33.91 35.73 19.54
CA GLN A 32 -35.20 35.76 18.85
C GLN A 32 -35.68 34.36 18.40
N TYR A 33 -36.99 34.16 18.59
CA TYR A 33 -37.80 32.94 18.64
C TYR A 33 -38.02 32.21 17.29
N GLY A 34 -37.80 30.87 17.31
CA GLY A 34 -38.48 29.84 16.48
C GLY A 34 -37.93 29.50 15.08
N GLN A 35 -37.43 28.26 14.89
CA GLN A 35 -37.61 27.35 13.71
C GLN A 35 -36.60 26.16 13.68
N PRO A 36 -36.83 25.07 12.89
CA PRO A 36 -36.74 23.66 13.32
C PRO A 36 -35.33 23.03 13.37
N ALA A 37 -35.20 22.08 14.30
CA ALA A 37 -33.96 21.40 14.69
C ALA A 37 -33.37 20.50 13.60
N TRP A 38 -32.29 20.95 12.96
CA TRP A 38 -31.21 20.05 12.55
C TRP A 38 -30.43 19.70 13.81
N ALA A 39 -30.20 18.40 14.04
CA ALA A 39 -29.51 17.90 15.22
C ALA A 39 -28.18 18.65 15.41
N ALA A 40 -28.16 19.56 16.37
CA ALA A 40 -26.99 20.35 16.71
C ALA A 40 -25.92 19.39 17.22
N GLN A 41 -24.85 19.24 16.45
CA GLN A 41 -23.61 18.67 16.97
C GLN A 41 -23.22 19.52 18.19
N PRO A 42 -22.98 18.92 19.37
CA PRO A 42 -22.64 19.67 20.56
C PRO A 42 -21.44 20.58 20.26
N PRO A 43 -21.44 21.82 20.78
CA PRO A 43 -20.33 22.74 20.55
C PRO A 43 -19.05 22.09 21.07
N MET A 44 -18.07 21.87 20.17
CA MET A 44 -16.75 21.37 20.54
C MET A 44 -16.20 22.25 21.66
N THR A 45 -15.88 21.66 22.80
CA THR A 45 -15.36 22.38 23.97
C THR A 45 -13.93 22.84 23.70
N SER A 46 -13.50 23.91 24.37
CA SER A 46 -12.11 24.40 24.29
C SER A 46 -11.09 23.29 24.56
N ASP A 47 -11.41 22.39 25.49
CA ASP A 47 -10.56 21.27 25.86
C ASP A 47 -10.44 20.24 24.73
N GLN A 48 -11.53 19.93 24.01
CA GLN A 48 -11.49 19.03 22.84
C GLN A 48 -10.64 19.60 21.70
N LEU A 49 -10.68 20.92 21.47
CA LEU A 49 -9.84 21.56 20.46
C LEU A 49 -8.36 21.50 20.83
N GLN A 50 -8.04 21.69 22.11
CA GLN A 50 -6.67 21.60 22.59
C GLN A 50 -6.17 20.15 22.54
N GLU A 51 -7.03 19.18 22.79
CA GLU A 51 -6.73 17.76 22.67
C GLU A 51 -6.49 17.35 21.20
N MET A 52 -7.28 17.86 20.25
CA MET A 52 -6.99 17.68 18.81
C MET A 52 -5.66 18.32 18.37
N TYR A 53 -5.29 19.47 18.96
CA TYR A 53 -4.01 20.12 18.65
C TYR A 53 -2.80 19.40 19.28
N ASN A 54 -3.03 18.76 20.43
CA ASN A 54 -2.03 17.96 21.14
C ASN A 54 -1.95 16.52 20.62
N GLN A 55 -2.87 16.08 19.74
CA GLN A 55 -2.81 14.75 19.16
C GLN A 55 -1.57 14.62 18.26
N PRO A 56 -0.78 13.54 18.43
CA PRO A 56 0.33 13.24 17.54
C PRO A 56 -0.14 13.23 16.08
N ALA A 57 0.68 13.78 15.17
CA ALA A 57 0.38 13.75 13.75
C ALA A 57 0.11 12.31 13.31
N ALA A 58 -1.06 12.07 12.70
CA ALA A 58 -1.49 10.77 12.24
C ALA A 58 -0.38 10.07 11.43
N GLY A 59 -0.03 8.85 11.83
CA GLY A 59 1.02 8.06 11.22
C GLY A 59 0.69 7.65 9.77
N PRO A 60 1.66 7.08 9.04
CA PRO A 60 1.44 6.59 7.67
C PRO A 60 0.29 5.57 7.57
N ALA A 61 0.06 4.78 8.62
CA ALA A 61 -1.04 3.83 8.72
C ALA A 61 -2.42 4.49 8.85
N GLU A 62 -2.49 5.68 9.44
CA GLU A 62 -3.72 6.42 9.73
C GLU A 62 -4.08 7.41 8.62
N THR A 63 -3.07 7.93 7.92
CA THR A 63 -3.25 8.85 6.77
C THR A 63 -3.46 8.12 5.44
N GLY A 64 -3.30 6.79 5.40
CA GLY A 64 -3.38 5.98 4.18
C GLY A 64 -2.29 6.30 3.16
N ARG A 65 -1.25 7.07 3.53
CA ARG A 65 -0.16 7.45 2.65
C ARG A 65 1.01 6.51 2.84
N MET A 66 1.26 5.69 1.82
CA MET A 66 2.39 4.76 1.77
C MET A 66 3.69 5.50 1.47
N THR A 67 4.69 5.35 2.34
CA THR A 67 6.04 5.91 2.14
C THR A 67 6.94 4.92 1.41
N PHE A 68 8.05 5.38 0.84
CA PHE A 68 9.05 4.50 0.22
C PHE A 68 9.59 3.46 1.21
N ASP A 69 9.78 3.84 2.47
CA ASP A 69 10.22 2.92 3.52
C ASP A 69 9.18 1.82 3.78
N ASP A 70 7.87 2.16 3.76
CA ASP A 70 6.81 1.17 3.91
C ASP A 70 6.74 0.19 2.72
N VAL A 71 7.00 0.67 1.49
CA VAL A 71 7.14 -0.19 0.30
C VAL A 71 8.29 -1.17 0.48
N ILE A 72 9.48 -0.67 0.86
CA ILE A 72 10.68 -1.46 1.08
C ILE A 72 10.42 -2.57 2.11
N VAL A 73 9.82 -2.21 3.25
CA VAL A 73 9.51 -3.16 4.32
C VAL A 73 8.47 -4.19 3.87
N LYS A 74 7.39 -3.79 3.20
CA LYS A 74 6.36 -4.73 2.71
C LYS A 74 6.90 -5.69 1.65
N THR A 75 7.73 -5.21 0.72
CA THR A 75 8.37 -6.07 -0.27
C THR A 75 9.35 -7.05 0.40
N ALA A 76 10.16 -6.58 1.36
CA ALA A 76 11.05 -7.44 2.12
C ALA A 76 10.29 -8.49 2.94
N ALA A 77 9.16 -8.12 3.55
CA ALA A 77 8.31 -9.04 4.29
C ALA A 77 7.69 -10.12 3.37
N CYS A 78 7.20 -9.74 2.19
CA CYS A 78 6.68 -10.71 1.21
C CYS A 78 7.77 -11.68 0.77
N LEU A 79 8.98 -11.19 0.49
CA LEU A 79 10.11 -12.00 0.09
C LEU A 79 10.55 -12.94 1.22
N ALA A 80 10.57 -12.47 2.47
CA ALA A 80 10.87 -13.30 3.63
C ALA A 80 9.86 -14.46 3.79
N VAL A 81 8.55 -14.18 3.66
CA VAL A 81 7.52 -15.22 3.74
C VAL A 81 7.63 -16.23 2.60
N LEU A 82 7.93 -15.77 1.38
CA LEU A 82 8.20 -16.66 0.25
C LEU A 82 9.40 -17.57 0.53
N LEU A 83 10.50 -17.03 1.05
CA LEU A 83 11.68 -17.82 1.41
C LEU A 83 11.40 -18.81 2.53
N LEU A 84 10.58 -18.46 3.52
CA LEU A 84 10.14 -19.40 4.55
C LEU A 84 9.35 -20.55 3.94
N GLY A 85 8.44 -20.27 3.01
CA GLY A 85 7.73 -21.29 2.24
C GLY A 85 8.68 -22.19 1.44
N ALA A 86 9.65 -21.59 0.73
CA ALA A 86 10.64 -22.35 -0.02
C ALA A 86 11.53 -23.21 0.89
N ALA A 87 11.94 -22.70 2.06
CA ALA A 87 12.78 -23.41 3.01
C ALA A 87 12.11 -24.68 3.55
N VAL A 88 10.78 -24.70 3.71
CA VAL A 88 10.03 -25.92 4.11
C VAL A 88 10.33 -27.07 3.15
N THR A 89 10.48 -26.80 1.85
CA THR A 89 10.75 -27.84 0.85
C THR A 89 12.14 -28.50 0.98
N LEU A 90 13.07 -27.84 1.67
CA LEU A 90 14.41 -28.37 1.97
C LEU A 90 14.39 -29.40 3.10
N PHE A 91 13.46 -29.26 4.06
CA PHE A 91 13.36 -30.14 5.23
C PHE A 91 12.49 -31.38 4.99
N VAL A 92 11.83 -31.48 3.84
CA VAL A 92 10.93 -32.58 3.49
C VAL A 92 11.53 -33.49 2.42
N ALA A 93 11.03 -34.73 2.34
CA ALA A 93 11.49 -35.71 1.35
C ALA A 93 11.21 -35.27 -0.10
N PRO A 94 11.97 -35.77 -1.10
CA PRO A 94 11.79 -35.40 -2.52
C PRO A 94 10.38 -35.62 -3.03
N GLY A 95 9.75 -36.75 -2.67
CA GLY A 95 8.38 -37.06 -3.06
C GLY A 95 7.36 -36.07 -2.49
N THR A 96 7.50 -35.66 -1.22
CA THR A 96 6.59 -34.68 -0.61
C THR A 96 6.87 -33.25 -1.07
N ALA A 97 8.11 -32.89 -1.41
CA ALA A 97 8.42 -31.60 -2.04
C ALA A 97 7.72 -31.43 -3.40
N ASN A 98 7.66 -32.49 -4.21
CA ASN A 98 6.94 -32.45 -5.49
C ASN A 98 5.42 -32.27 -5.30
N LEU A 99 4.85 -32.90 -4.26
CA LEU A 99 3.44 -32.68 -3.91
C LEU A 99 3.20 -31.25 -3.43
N LEU A 100 4.08 -30.73 -2.56
CA LEU A 100 4.03 -29.34 -2.09
C LEU A 100 4.19 -28.34 -3.24
N MET A 101 5.00 -28.66 -4.25
CA MET A 101 5.13 -27.85 -5.46
C MET A 101 3.79 -27.74 -6.19
N ILE A 102 3.12 -28.87 -6.41
CA ILE A 102 1.83 -28.92 -7.11
C ILE A 102 0.75 -28.20 -6.30
N VAL A 103 0.70 -28.42 -4.99
CA VAL A 103 -0.23 -27.74 -4.07
C VAL A 103 0.06 -26.23 -4.03
N GLY A 104 1.33 -25.84 -4.00
CA GLY A 104 1.77 -24.44 -4.07
C GLY A 104 1.36 -23.78 -5.39
N ALA A 105 1.54 -24.46 -6.52
CA ALA A 105 1.15 -23.97 -7.84
C ALA A 105 -0.37 -23.79 -7.96
N LEU A 106 -1.15 -24.83 -7.62
CA LEU A 106 -2.60 -24.79 -7.69
C LEU A 106 -3.21 -23.82 -6.69
N GLY A 107 -2.73 -23.85 -5.45
CA GLY A 107 -3.17 -22.98 -4.36
C GLY A 107 -2.79 -21.51 -4.62
N GLY A 108 -1.56 -21.26 -5.07
CA GLY A 108 -1.07 -19.95 -5.49
C GLY A 108 -1.87 -19.40 -6.66
N PHE A 109 -2.09 -20.20 -7.71
CA PHE A 109 -2.90 -19.81 -8.86
C PHE A 109 -4.35 -19.48 -8.48
N ALA A 110 -4.99 -20.32 -7.66
CA ALA A 110 -6.35 -20.07 -7.18
C ALA A 110 -6.43 -18.80 -6.33
N LEU A 111 -5.50 -18.60 -5.39
CA LEU A 111 -5.44 -17.39 -4.58
C LEU A 111 -5.10 -16.15 -5.40
N GLY A 112 -4.26 -16.28 -6.44
CA GLY A 112 -3.95 -15.20 -7.38
C GLY A 112 -5.18 -14.77 -8.18
N MET A 113 -5.99 -15.73 -8.64
CA MET A 113 -7.28 -15.42 -9.28
C MET A 113 -8.24 -14.74 -8.30
N VAL A 114 -8.38 -15.27 -7.09
CA VAL A 114 -9.24 -14.67 -6.05
C VAL A 114 -8.76 -13.25 -5.72
N ASN A 115 -7.45 -13.05 -5.58
CA ASN A 115 -6.86 -11.75 -5.31
C ASN A 115 -7.11 -10.76 -6.46
N SER A 116 -7.10 -11.24 -7.71
CA SER A 116 -7.40 -10.40 -8.89
C SER A 116 -8.84 -9.93 -8.93
N PHE A 117 -9.80 -10.71 -8.39
CA PHE A 117 -11.21 -10.32 -8.33
C PHE A 117 -11.56 -9.47 -7.10
N LYS A 118 -10.68 -9.37 -6.09
CA LYS A 118 -10.92 -8.52 -4.91
C LYS A 118 -10.43 -7.09 -5.15
N LYS A 119 -11.35 -6.12 -5.03
CA LYS A 119 -11.05 -4.67 -5.14
C LYS A 119 -10.11 -4.13 -4.06
N GLN A 120 -9.98 -4.81 -2.92
CA GLN A 120 -9.04 -4.47 -1.85
C GLN A 120 -8.22 -5.72 -1.50
N PRO A 121 -6.96 -5.80 -1.96
CA PRO A 121 -6.04 -6.86 -1.57
C PRO A 121 -5.82 -6.80 -0.06
N SER A 122 -6.09 -7.90 0.67
CA SER A 122 -5.81 -7.93 2.10
C SER A 122 -4.36 -8.37 2.34
N PRO A 123 -3.64 -7.76 3.30
CA PRO A 123 -2.25 -8.14 3.60
C PRO A 123 -2.10 -9.62 3.91
N ALA A 124 -3.06 -10.21 4.62
CA ALA A 124 -3.07 -11.64 4.93
C ALA A 124 -3.13 -12.51 3.67
N LEU A 125 -3.95 -12.16 2.66
CA LEU A 125 -4.02 -12.93 1.41
C LEU A 125 -2.72 -12.86 0.62
N ILE A 126 -2.06 -11.70 0.63
CA ILE A 126 -0.76 -11.51 -0.04
C ILE A 126 0.31 -12.38 0.62
N LEU A 127 0.37 -12.42 1.95
CA LEU A 127 1.34 -13.24 2.67
C LEU A 127 1.08 -14.74 2.48
N THR A 128 -0.19 -15.17 2.50
CA THR A 128 -0.55 -16.57 2.21
C THR A 128 -0.19 -16.95 0.78
N TYR A 129 -0.46 -16.07 -0.19
CA TYR A 129 -0.05 -16.27 -1.58
C TYR A 129 1.48 -16.39 -1.70
N ALA A 130 2.23 -15.49 -1.07
CA ALA A 130 3.69 -15.54 -1.06
C ALA A 130 4.24 -16.84 -0.47
N GLY A 131 3.63 -17.36 0.60
CA GLY A 131 4.02 -18.64 1.20
C GLY A 131 3.78 -19.83 0.26
N LEU A 132 2.65 -19.86 -0.45
CA LEU A 132 2.33 -20.91 -1.42
C LEU A 132 3.22 -20.86 -2.66
N GLU A 133 3.48 -19.65 -3.18
CA GLU A 133 4.49 -19.45 -4.23
C GLU A 133 5.88 -19.88 -3.76
N GLY A 134 6.21 -19.64 -2.50
CA GLY A 134 7.43 -20.15 -1.88
C GLY A 134 7.52 -21.67 -1.94
N LEU A 135 6.45 -22.38 -1.60
CA LEU A 135 6.40 -23.85 -1.70
C LEU A 135 6.54 -24.33 -3.16
N PHE A 136 5.91 -23.63 -4.10
CA PHE A 136 6.06 -23.91 -5.54
C PHE A 136 7.51 -23.76 -5.98
N LEU A 137 8.12 -22.60 -5.74
CA LEU A 137 9.49 -22.31 -6.14
C LEU A 137 10.52 -23.17 -5.40
N GLY A 138 10.29 -23.51 -4.13
CA GLY A 138 11.16 -24.41 -3.37
C GLY A 138 11.14 -25.83 -3.92
N GLY A 139 9.96 -26.36 -4.23
CA GLY A 139 9.84 -27.68 -4.86
C GLY A 139 10.42 -27.70 -6.28
N LEU A 140 10.21 -26.64 -7.04
CA LEU A 140 10.83 -26.47 -8.37
C LEU A 140 12.36 -26.43 -8.26
N THR A 141 12.90 -25.69 -7.30
CA THR A 141 14.35 -25.64 -7.01
C THR A 141 14.89 -27.04 -6.76
N ARG A 142 14.18 -27.85 -5.95
CA ARG A 142 14.55 -29.24 -5.63
C ARG A 142 14.46 -30.17 -6.83
N LEU A 143 13.50 -29.94 -7.74
CA LEU A 143 13.37 -30.65 -9.00
C LEU A 143 14.53 -30.33 -9.95
N LEU A 144 14.89 -29.05 -10.08
CA LEU A 144 16.06 -28.64 -10.86
C LEU A 144 17.36 -29.21 -10.27
N ASP A 145 17.49 -29.23 -8.95
CA ASP A 145 18.68 -29.77 -8.26
C ASP A 145 18.85 -31.28 -8.50
N GLY A 146 17.74 -32.02 -8.65
CA GLY A 146 17.75 -33.42 -9.04
C GLY A 146 18.21 -33.66 -10.49
N MET A 147 18.04 -32.70 -11.38
CA MET A 147 18.51 -32.76 -12.78
C MET A 147 19.92 -32.18 -12.95
N PHE A 148 20.21 -31.09 -12.24
CA PHE A 148 21.44 -30.30 -12.30
C PHE A 148 21.91 -29.99 -10.88
N PRO A 149 22.75 -30.84 -10.29
CA PRO A 149 23.18 -30.70 -8.89
C PRO A 149 23.83 -29.35 -8.61
N GLY A 150 23.32 -28.64 -7.60
CA GLY A 150 23.80 -27.35 -7.11
C GLY A 150 23.23 -26.13 -7.83
N VAL A 151 22.59 -26.28 -9.00
CA VAL A 151 22.13 -25.13 -9.81
C VAL A 151 20.94 -24.43 -9.15
N GLY A 152 20.01 -25.20 -8.57
CA GLY A 152 18.82 -24.66 -7.95
C GLY A 152 19.16 -23.69 -6.82
N LEU A 153 19.99 -24.13 -5.86
CA LEU A 153 20.37 -23.32 -4.71
C LEU A 153 21.22 -22.09 -5.13
N GLN A 154 22.12 -22.24 -6.10
CA GLN A 154 22.92 -21.13 -6.62
C GLN A 154 22.05 -20.06 -7.28
N ALA A 155 21.04 -20.44 -8.06
CA ALA A 155 20.11 -19.50 -8.68
C ALA A 155 19.33 -18.71 -7.61
N VAL A 156 18.86 -19.37 -6.56
CA VAL A 156 18.18 -18.70 -5.44
C VAL A 156 19.13 -17.72 -4.74
N ILE A 157 20.35 -18.12 -4.40
CA ILE A 157 21.33 -17.23 -3.77
C ILE A 157 21.66 -16.03 -4.67
N GLY A 158 21.80 -16.25 -5.98
CA GLY A 158 22.06 -15.19 -6.95
C GLY A 158 20.94 -14.15 -7.01
N THR A 159 19.68 -14.60 -7.05
CA THR A 159 18.53 -13.68 -7.04
C THR A 159 18.43 -12.92 -5.71
N LEU A 160 18.69 -13.58 -4.58
CA LEU A 160 18.71 -12.94 -3.26
C LEU A 160 19.82 -11.90 -3.12
N ALA A 161 21.00 -12.16 -3.68
CA ALA A 161 22.08 -11.18 -3.68
C ALA A 161 21.68 -9.93 -4.47
N VAL A 162 21.12 -10.08 -5.68
CA VAL A 162 20.65 -8.96 -6.51
C VAL A 162 19.53 -8.18 -5.81
N PHE A 163 18.53 -8.87 -5.26
CA PHE A 163 17.44 -8.23 -4.52
C PHE A 163 17.93 -7.52 -3.26
N GLY A 164 18.83 -8.16 -2.49
CA GLY A 164 19.40 -7.61 -1.26
C GLY A 164 20.22 -6.34 -1.52
N VAL A 165 21.07 -6.35 -2.56
CA VAL A 165 21.82 -5.17 -2.99
C VAL A 165 20.89 -4.05 -3.43
N THR A 166 19.86 -4.39 -4.21
CA THR A 166 18.86 -3.41 -4.69
C THR A 166 18.12 -2.78 -3.52
N LEU A 167 17.61 -3.58 -2.57
CA LEU A 167 16.94 -3.11 -1.36
C LEU A 167 17.87 -2.26 -0.47
N ALA A 168 19.11 -2.68 -0.27
CA ALA A 168 20.09 -1.93 0.51
C ALA A 168 20.41 -0.57 -0.15
N LEU A 169 20.51 -0.52 -1.47
CA LEU A 169 20.74 0.70 -2.23
C LEU A 169 19.54 1.67 -2.11
N PHE A 170 18.31 1.14 -2.25
CA PHE A 170 17.08 1.92 -2.08
C PHE A 170 16.94 2.44 -0.64
N LYS A 171 17.19 1.60 0.37
CA LYS A 171 17.16 1.99 1.79
C LYS A 171 18.24 3.02 2.14
N SER A 172 19.42 2.92 1.52
CA SER A 172 20.53 3.86 1.77
C SER A 172 20.27 5.27 1.23
N GLY A 173 19.20 5.50 0.47
CA GLY A 173 18.80 6.84 0.01
C GLY A 173 19.78 7.52 -0.97
N LYS A 174 20.85 6.84 -1.42
CA LYS A 174 21.81 7.36 -2.41
C LYS A 174 21.21 7.50 -3.81
N VAL A 175 20.12 6.78 -4.09
CA VAL A 175 19.35 6.90 -5.33
C VAL A 175 18.00 7.53 -5.00
N ARG A 176 17.98 8.85 -4.80
CA ARG A 176 16.72 9.59 -4.90
C ARG A 176 16.35 9.61 -6.39
N ALA A 177 15.25 8.95 -6.76
CA ALA A 177 14.58 9.18 -8.05
C ALA A 177 14.14 10.65 -8.08
N THR A 178 15.05 11.51 -8.54
CA THR A 178 14.77 12.93 -8.70
C THR A 178 14.00 13.07 -10.00
N PRO A 179 12.81 13.70 -10.01
CA PRO A 179 12.14 14.02 -11.26
C PRO A 179 12.95 15.09 -11.99
N ARG A 180 13.78 14.67 -12.95
CA ARG A 180 14.32 15.49 -14.04
C ARG A 180 14.30 14.54 -15.24
N LEU A 181 13.56 14.77 -16.33
CA LEU A 181 13.72 15.84 -17.31
C LEU A 181 12.52 15.85 -18.28
N PHE A 182 11.46 16.65 -18.04
CA PHE A 182 10.47 17.00 -19.08
C PHE A 182 10.07 18.48 -19.01
N ALA A 183 11.02 19.34 -18.65
CA ALA A 183 10.83 20.79 -18.68
C ALA A 183 12.07 21.46 -19.30
N SER A 184 12.33 21.18 -20.58
CA SER A 184 12.98 22.10 -21.52
C SER A 184 13.16 21.46 -22.89
N SER A 185 12.21 21.71 -23.80
CA SER A 185 12.45 22.00 -25.23
C SER A 185 11.13 22.40 -25.87
#